data_AF-A0A834HQW6-F1
#
_entry.id   AF-A0A834HQW6-F1
#
_cell.length_a   1.000
_cell.length_b   1.000
_cell.length_c   1.000
_cell.angle_alpha   90.00
_cell.angle_beta   90.00
_cell.angle_gamma   90.00
#
_symmetry.space_group_name_H-M   'P 1'
#
loop_
_entity.id
_entity.type
_entity.pdbx_description
1 polymer ?
#
loop_
_entity_poly.entity_id
_entity_poly.type
_entity_poly.pdbx_seq_one_letter_code
_entity_poly.pdbx_strand_id
1 'polypeptide(L)'
;MGHSMGGQIAGFLGQGTNGELNTIIGLDPAGPLYFENLPDSRLSADDAKYVQGIHTNAALKGVNFNVGVIDFWPNGGYLQAGCGTDILGSCSHRRAFEYMAESIESNRFYARLCDSYNNYLAQSCINNTQARMGGPKYDKT
;
A
#
# COMPACT_ATOMS: atom_id res chain seq x y z
N MET A 1 4.54 -10.12 3.58
CA MET A 1 4.23 -8.72 3.94
C MET A 1 5.51 -8.04 4.39
N GLY A 2 5.68 -6.75 4.11
CA GLY A 2 6.84 -6.00 4.57
C GLY A 2 6.53 -4.52 4.75
N HIS A 3 7.03 -3.92 5.84
CA HIS A 3 6.88 -2.49 6.14
C HIS A 3 8.13 -1.71 5.77
N SER A 4 7.98 -0.50 5.24
CA SER A 4 9.12 0.37 4.92
C SER A 4 10.10 -0.31 3.95
N MET A 5 11.39 -0.38 4.29
CA MET A 5 12.41 -1.14 3.56
C MET A 5 12.06 -2.62 3.47
N GLY A 6 11.34 -3.19 4.45
CA GLY A 6 10.84 -4.55 4.39
C GLY A 6 9.85 -4.79 3.25
N GLY A 7 9.08 -3.77 2.84
CA GLY A 7 8.20 -3.85 1.67
C GLY A 7 9.00 -4.02 0.38
N GLN A 8 10.11 -3.27 0.27
CA GLN A 8 11.04 -3.36 -0.87
C GLN A 8 11.77 -4.70 -0.89
N ILE A 9 12.23 -5.18 0.28
CA ILE A 9 12.83 -6.53 0.42
C ILE A 9 11.85 -7.61 -0.02
N ALA A 10 10.56 -7.50 0.31
CA ALA A 10 9.55 -8.45 -0.15
C ALA A 10 9.41 -8.46 -1.68
N GLY A 11 9.54 -7.31 -2.33
CA GLY A 11 9.59 -7.20 -3.78
C GLY A 11 10.79 -7.94 -4.39
N PHE A 12 12.00 -7.67 -3.89
CA PHE A 12 13.21 -8.38 -4.34
C PHE A 12 13.14 -9.90 -4.13
N LEU A 13 12.50 -10.36 -3.06
CA LEU A 13 12.23 -11.80 -2.87
C LEU A 13 11.29 -12.33 -3.96
N GLY A 14 10.24 -11.59 -4.30
CA GLY A 14 9.32 -11.90 -5.39
C GLY A 14 10.03 -12.04 -6.74
N GLN A 15 10.89 -11.08 -7.06
CA GLN A 15 11.74 -11.08 -8.26
C GLN A 15 12.66 -12.30 -8.30
N GLY A 16 13.28 -12.63 -7.17
CA GLY A 16 14.09 -13.85 -7.04
C GLY A 16 13.32 -15.16 -7.25
N THR A 17 11.99 -15.13 -7.17
CA THR A 17 11.11 -16.26 -7.50
C THR A 17 10.45 -16.15 -8.88
N ASN A 18 10.85 -15.17 -9.71
CA ASN A 18 10.19 -14.84 -10.97
C ASN A 18 8.68 -14.58 -10.81
N GLY A 19 8.28 -13.90 -9.73
CA GLY A 19 6.88 -13.55 -9.48
C GLY A 19 5.98 -14.72 -9.04
N GLU A 20 6.55 -15.88 -8.72
CA GLU A 20 5.75 -17.07 -8.34
C GLU A 20 5.16 -17.01 -6.94
N LEU A 21 5.58 -16.05 -6.10
CA LEU A 21 4.92 -15.81 -4.82
C LEU A 21 3.42 -15.55 -5.01
N ASN A 22 2.60 -16.11 -4.12
CA ASN A 22 1.16 -15.93 -4.23
C ASN A 22 0.76 -14.48 -3.91
N THR A 23 1.32 -13.89 -2.86
CA THR A 23 0.94 -12.55 -2.43
C THR A 23 2.07 -11.80 -1.73
N ILE A 24 2.26 -10.54 -2.12
CA ILE A 24 3.07 -9.57 -1.38
C ILE A 24 2.16 -8.42 -0.94
N ILE A 25 2.39 -7.94 0.29
CA ILE A 25 1.75 -6.74 0.81
C ILE A 25 2.86 -5.79 1.26
N GLY A 26 2.96 -4.65 0.60
CA GLY A 26 3.86 -3.55 0.93
C GLY A 26 3.16 -2.53 1.84
N LEU A 27 3.67 -2.38 3.07
CA LEU A 27 3.13 -1.46 4.07
C LEU A 27 4.01 -0.20 4.08
N ASP A 28 3.53 0.85 3.44
CA ASP A 28 4.23 2.11 3.16
C ASP A 28 5.68 1.88 2.71
N PRO A 29 5.88 1.24 1.53
CA PRO A 29 7.20 0.84 1.06
C PRO A 29 8.15 2.03 1.00
N ALA A 30 9.38 1.86 1.47
CA ALA A 30 10.34 2.96 1.60
C ALA A 30 10.53 3.71 0.26
N GLY A 31 10.44 5.03 0.30
CA GLY A 31 10.65 5.92 -0.85
C GLY A 31 12.13 6.20 -1.18
N PRO A 32 13.00 6.50 -0.20
CA PRO A 32 14.39 6.85 -0.49
C PRO A 32 15.10 5.74 -1.29
N LEU A 33 15.73 6.11 -2.41
CA LEU A 33 16.44 5.21 -3.33
C LEU A 33 15.56 4.28 -4.19
N TYR A 34 14.24 4.43 -4.14
CA TYR A 34 13.30 3.66 -4.95
C TYR A 34 12.53 4.59 -5.90
N PHE A 35 12.53 4.26 -7.18
CA PHE A 35 12.03 5.15 -8.25
C PHE A 35 10.95 4.47 -9.08
N GLU A 36 9.94 5.25 -9.49
CA GLU A 36 8.78 4.74 -10.23
C GLU A 36 9.18 4.02 -11.53
N ASN A 37 10.11 4.62 -12.26
CA ASN A 37 10.59 4.18 -13.57
C ASN A 37 11.60 3.03 -13.53
N LEU A 38 11.90 2.46 -12.36
CA LEU A 38 12.86 1.36 -12.19
C LEU A 38 12.21 0.16 -11.48
N PRO A 39 11.23 -0.54 -12.10
CA PRO A 39 10.49 -1.64 -11.48
C PRO A 39 11.40 -2.75 -10.95
N ASP A 40 12.46 -3.12 -11.68
CA ASP A 40 13.43 -4.15 -11.27
C ASP A 40 14.28 -3.78 -10.04
N SER A 41 14.13 -2.56 -9.51
CA SER A 41 14.87 -2.04 -8.37
C SER A 41 13.98 -1.62 -7.20
N ARG A 42 12.72 -2.08 -7.18
CA ARG A 42 11.74 -1.81 -6.11
C ARG A 42 10.71 -2.94 -6.03
N LEU A 43 9.77 -2.82 -5.09
CA LEU A 43 8.50 -3.52 -5.11
C LEU A 43 7.68 -3.10 -6.35
N SER A 44 7.23 -4.08 -7.13
CA SER A 44 6.42 -3.92 -8.33
C SER A 44 5.29 -4.95 -8.43
N ALA A 45 4.33 -4.68 -9.31
CA ALA A 45 3.09 -5.46 -9.40
C ALA A 45 3.30 -6.90 -9.88
N ASP A 46 4.42 -7.17 -10.55
CA ASP A 46 4.86 -8.46 -11.11
C ASP A 46 5.68 -9.30 -10.12
N ASP A 47 6.01 -8.77 -8.94
CA ASP A 47 6.78 -9.50 -7.92
C ASP A 47 6.01 -10.67 -7.29
N ALA A 48 4.68 -10.74 -7.50
CA ALA A 48 3.84 -11.84 -7.07
C ALA A 48 2.57 -11.91 -7.93
N LYS A 49 1.83 -13.02 -7.80
CA LYS A 49 0.49 -13.18 -8.41
C LYS A 49 -0.50 -12.12 -7.95
N TYR A 50 -0.27 -11.55 -6.77
CA TYR A 50 -1.01 -10.40 -6.25
C TYR A 50 -0.10 -9.54 -5.37
N VAL A 51 -0.01 -8.26 -5.69
CA VAL A 51 0.74 -7.28 -4.91
C VAL A 51 -0.20 -6.17 -4.44
N GLN A 52 -0.24 -5.93 -3.14
CA GLN A 52 -1.01 -4.86 -2.51
C GLN A 52 -0.08 -3.81 -1.89
N GLY A 53 -0.20 -2.56 -2.30
CA GLY A 53 0.40 -1.41 -1.64
C GLY A 53 -0.55 -0.75 -0.63
N ILE A 54 -0.04 -0.30 0.50
CA ILE A 54 -0.75 0.57 1.45
C ILE A 54 0.14 1.79 1.69
N HIS A 55 -0.28 2.97 1.23
CA HIS A 55 0.50 4.21 1.32
C HIS A 55 -0.06 5.08 2.42
N THR A 56 0.75 5.40 3.42
CA THR A 56 0.32 6.22 4.55
C THR A 56 1.21 7.43 4.79
N ASN A 57 2.43 7.45 4.22
CA ASN A 57 3.35 8.57 4.30
C ASN A 57 4.15 8.77 3.01
N ALA A 58 3.42 8.81 1.89
CA ALA A 58 3.96 9.05 0.56
C ALA A 58 4.77 10.35 0.48
N ALA A 59 5.81 10.33 -0.35
CA ALA A 59 6.73 11.45 -0.61
C ALA A 59 7.62 11.90 0.58
N LEU A 60 7.46 11.31 1.77
CA LEU A 60 8.34 11.58 2.92
C LEU A 60 9.14 10.36 3.34
N LYS A 61 8.46 9.27 3.75
CA LYS A 61 9.12 7.97 4.04
C LYS A 61 8.73 6.91 3.05
N GLY A 62 7.51 6.94 2.52
CA GLY A 62 6.99 6.01 1.54
C GLY A 62 7.14 6.52 0.11
N VAL A 63 7.09 5.60 -0.85
CA VAL A 63 6.93 5.93 -2.28
C VAL A 63 5.60 6.65 -2.54
N ASN A 64 5.58 7.52 -3.54
CA ASN A 64 4.43 8.33 -3.95
C ASN A 64 3.83 7.89 -5.29
N PHE A 65 4.06 6.64 -5.67
CA PHE A 65 3.54 5.99 -6.88
C PHE A 65 3.02 4.60 -6.52
N ASN A 66 2.18 4.04 -7.39
CA ASN A 66 1.60 2.72 -7.22
C ASN A 66 2.68 1.64 -7.35
N VAL A 67 2.68 0.67 -6.43
CA VAL A 67 3.63 -0.45 -6.42
C VAL A 67 2.97 -1.79 -6.71
N GLY A 68 1.66 -1.87 -6.60
CA GLY A 68 0.93 -3.13 -6.67
C GLY A 68 -0.01 -3.25 -7.85
N VAL A 69 -0.71 -4.38 -7.87
CA VAL A 69 -1.94 -4.55 -8.67
C VAL A 69 -3.06 -3.70 -8.07
N ILE A 70 -3.00 -3.47 -6.75
CA ILE A 70 -3.89 -2.56 -6.05
C ILE A 70 -3.12 -1.78 -4.98
N ASP A 71 -3.38 -0.48 -4.93
CA ASP A 71 -2.75 0.43 -3.98
C ASP A 71 -3.83 1.18 -3.19
N PHE A 72 -3.76 1.06 -1.86
CA PHE A 72 -4.65 1.73 -0.93
C PHE A 72 -4.01 3.02 -0.43
N TRP A 73 -4.75 4.12 -0.55
CA TRP A 73 -4.31 5.47 -0.19
C TRP A 73 -5.19 6.05 0.94
N PRO A 74 -5.19 5.47 2.15
CA PRO A 74 -5.98 5.96 3.28
C PRO A 74 -5.68 7.42 3.57
N ASN A 75 -6.74 8.22 3.70
CA ASN A 75 -6.65 9.67 3.96
C ASN A 75 -5.80 10.41 2.90
N GLY A 76 -5.79 9.91 1.66
CA GLY A 76 -4.96 10.45 0.57
C GLY A 76 -3.51 9.94 0.56
N GLY A 77 -3.10 9.20 1.60
CA GLY A 77 -1.82 8.50 1.68
C GLY A 77 -0.60 9.31 2.11
N TYR A 78 -0.78 10.55 2.58
CA TYR A 78 0.31 11.44 3.00
C TYR A 78 0.38 11.65 4.52
N LEU A 79 -0.69 12.19 5.12
CA LEU A 79 -0.76 12.49 6.55
C LEU A 79 -1.96 11.75 7.14
N GLN A 80 -1.72 10.97 8.19
CA GLN A 80 -2.76 10.13 8.77
C GLN A 80 -3.47 10.79 9.95
N ALA A 81 -4.74 10.45 10.12
CA ALA A 81 -5.54 10.93 11.23
C ALA A 81 -4.92 10.54 12.59
N GLY A 82 -4.86 11.52 13.49
CA GLY A 82 -4.28 11.36 14.83
C GLY A 82 -2.76 11.52 14.91
N CYS A 83 -2.07 11.83 13.82
CA CYS A 83 -0.61 12.03 13.82
C CYS A 83 -0.15 13.45 14.18
N GLY A 84 -1.07 14.43 14.24
CA GLY A 84 -0.74 15.81 14.64
C GLY A 84 0.38 16.41 13.78
N THR A 85 1.37 17.01 14.43
CA THR A 85 2.57 17.55 13.78
C THR A 85 3.59 16.45 13.51
N ASP A 86 3.49 15.80 12.36
CA ASP A 86 4.32 14.65 11.97
C ASP A 86 5.48 15.04 11.03
N ILE A 87 6.34 15.97 11.45
CA ILE A 87 7.42 16.54 10.61
C ILE A 87 8.36 15.45 10.07
N LEU A 88 8.68 14.47 10.91
CA LEU A 88 9.53 13.35 10.52
C LEU A 88 8.74 12.22 9.86
N GLY A 89 7.40 12.30 9.77
CA GLY A 89 6.57 11.30 9.14
C GLY A 89 6.51 9.94 9.88
N SER A 90 7.01 9.87 11.11
CA SER A 90 7.15 8.59 11.80
C SER A 90 5.80 8.04 12.23
N CYS A 91 4.85 8.90 12.59
CA CYS A 91 3.50 8.45 12.93
C CYS A 91 2.76 7.94 11.68
N SER A 92 2.73 8.73 10.61
CA SER A 92 2.03 8.39 9.38
C SER A 92 2.64 7.16 8.72
N HIS A 93 3.98 7.00 8.77
CA HIS A 93 4.65 5.79 8.25
C HIS A 93 4.28 4.53 9.05
N ARG A 94 4.13 4.65 10.37
CA ARG A 94 3.73 3.56 11.27
C ARG A 94 2.30 3.09 11.01
N ARG A 95 1.40 4.02 10.65
CA ARG A 95 -0.02 3.73 10.42
C ARG A 95 -0.29 2.64 9.38
N ALA A 96 0.62 2.40 8.44
CA ALA A 96 0.47 1.36 7.42
C ALA A 96 0.23 -0.03 8.02
N PHE A 97 1.06 -0.43 9.00
CA PHE A 97 0.90 -1.74 9.62
C PHE A 97 -0.23 -1.76 10.66
N GLU A 98 -0.55 -0.62 11.28
CA GLU A 98 -1.69 -0.50 12.20
C GLU A 98 -3.01 -0.71 11.43
N TYR A 99 -3.19 -0.01 10.32
CA TYR A 99 -4.35 -0.19 9.46
C TYR A 99 -4.44 -1.60 8.86
N MET A 100 -3.29 -2.18 8.48
CA MET A 100 -3.27 -3.57 8.04
C MET A 100 -3.77 -4.52 9.14
N ALA A 101 -3.27 -4.38 10.37
CA ALA A 101 -3.70 -5.20 11.50
C ALA A 101 -5.20 -5.04 11.78
N GLU A 102 -5.69 -3.80 11.84
CA GLU A 102 -7.12 -3.50 12.06
C GLU A 102 -8.02 -4.02 10.91
N SER A 103 -7.51 -4.09 9.67
CA SER A 103 -8.25 -4.59 8.50
C SER A 103 -8.45 -6.11 8.48
N ILE A 104 -7.60 -6.85 9.20
CA ILE A 104 -7.74 -8.29 9.37
C ILE A 104 -8.90 -8.58 10.34
N GLU A 105 -8.98 -7.82 11.42
CA GLU A 105 -9.98 -7.99 12.49
C GLU A 105 -11.33 -7.34 12.17
N SER A 106 -11.41 -6.50 11.13
CA SER A 106 -12.63 -5.74 10.81
C SER A 106 -13.03 -5.81 9.33
N ASN A 107 -14.34 -5.73 9.09
CA ASN A 107 -14.91 -5.55 7.76
C ASN A 107 -15.18 -4.06 7.46
N ARG A 108 -14.30 -3.15 7.87
CA ARG A 108 -14.55 -1.69 7.76
C ARG A 108 -13.62 -0.95 6.79
N PHE A 109 -12.53 -1.58 6.36
CA PHE A 109 -11.54 -0.95 5.49
C PHE A 109 -11.85 -1.16 4.00
N TYR A 110 -12.93 -0.56 3.55
CA TYR A 110 -13.29 -0.51 2.13
C TYR A 110 -12.75 0.75 1.46
N ALA A 111 -12.11 0.57 0.31
CA ALA A 111 -11.74 1.64 -0.59
C ALA A 111 -12.55 1.58 -1.88
N ARG A 112 -12.59 2.69 -2.59
CA ARG A 112 -13.17 2.81 -3.94
C ARG A 112 -12.06 3.13 -4.91
N LEU A 113 -12.06 2.44 -6.06
CA LEU A 113 -11.17 2.77 -7.15
C LEU A 113 -11.47 4.19 -7.64
N CYS A 114 -10.45 5.04 -7.71
CA CYS A 114 -10.60 6.44 -8.07
C CYS A 114 -9.29 6.96 -8.66
N ASP A 115 -9.36 7.86 -9.64
CA ASP A 115 -8.18 8.40 -10.32
C ASP A 115 -7.37 9.38 -9.44
N SER A 116 -8.02 9.96 -8.42
CA SER A 116 -7.35 10.85 -7.47
C SER A 116 -8.13 10.95 -6.16
N TYR A 117 -7.43 11.37 -5.09
CA TYR A 117 -8.07 11.63 -3.81
C TYR A 117 -9.07 12.80 -3.86
N ASN A 118 -8.83 13.80 -4.73
CA ASN A 118 -9.77 14.91 -4.93
C ASN A 118 -11.09 14.43 -5.54
N ASN A 119 -11.04 13.52 -6.53
CA ASN A 119 -12.24 12.89 -7.10
C ASN A 119 -12.97 12.02 -6.07
N TYR A 120 -12.22 11.38 -5.17
CA TYR A 120 -12.81 10.63 -4.05
C TYR A 120 -13.58 11.56 -3.09
N LEU A 121 -12.98 12.68 -2.69
CA LEU A 121 -13.64 13.69 -1.84
C LEU A 121 -14.86 14.34 -2.51
N ALA A 122 -14.79 14.56 -3.83
CA ALA A 122 -15.90 15.08 -4.63
C ALA A 122 -17.00 14.03 -4.92
N GLN A 123 -16.87 12.81 -4.40
CA GLN A 123 -17.78 11.68 -4.62
C GLN A 123 -17.95 11.26 -6.09
N SER A 124 -17.02 11.65 -6.97
CA SER A 124 -17.09 11.35 -8.41
C SER A 124 -16.93 9.86 -8.74
N CYS A 125 -16.38 9.08 -7.82
CA CYS A 125 -16.18 7.63 -7.95
C CYS A 125 -17.05 6.79 -7.01
N ILE A 126 -18.22 7.31 -6.60
CA ILE A 126 -19.10 6.64 -5.62
C ILE A 126 -19.56 5.23 -6.06
N ASN A 127 -19.75 5.04 -7.36
CA ASN A 127 -20.22 3.79 -7.97
C ASN A 127 -19.08 2.91 -8.53
N ASN A 128 -17.82 3.32 -8.33
CA ASN A 128 -16.68 2.55 -8.81
C ASN A 128 -16.49 1.28 -7.98
N THR A 129 -15.76 0.34 -8.57
CA THR A 129 -15.37 -0.93 -7.93
C THR A 129 -14.79 -0.69 -6.55
N GLN A 130 -15.25 -1.49 -5.59
CA GLN A 130 -14.75 -1.47 -4.23
C GLN A 130 -13.77 -2.60 -3.99
N ALA A 131 -12.79 -2.34 -3.14
CA ALA A 131 -11.86 -3.35 -2.64
C ALA A 131 -11.71 -3.20 -1.13
N ARG A 132 -11.46 -4.32 -0.46
CA ARG A 132 -11.18 -4.34 0.97
C ARG A 132 -9.67 -4.43 1.18
N MET A 133 -9.13 -3.53 1.98
CA MET A 133 -7.74 -3.60 2.42
C MET A 133 -7.54 -4.80 3.36
N GLY A 134 -6.37 -5.41 3.33
CA GLY A 134 -6.04 -6.58 4.17
C GLY A 134 -5.64 -7.83 3.41
N GLY A 135 -5.50 -7.75 2.09
CA GLY A 135 -5.16 -8.87 1.22
C GLY A 135 -6.36 -9.78 0.89
N PRO A 136 -6.14 -10.77 0.00
CA PRO A 136 -7.16 -11.74 -0.36
C PRO A 136 -7.58 -12.57 0.86
N LYS A 137 -8.89 -12.86 0.96
CA LYS A 137 -9.38 -13.85 1.94
C LYS A 137 -8.98 -15.23 1.43
N TYR A 138 -8.09 -15.91 2.14
CA TYR A 138 -7.81 -17.32 1.89
C TYR A 138 -8.78 -18.16 2.70
N ASP A 139 -9.70 -18.83 2.01
CA ASP A 139 -10.44 -19.93 2.62
C ASP A 139 -9.45 -21.06 2.86
N LYS A 140 -9.14 -21.33 4.13
CA LYS A 140 -8.49 -22.57 4.53
C LYS A 140 -9.54 -23.67 4.46
N THR A 141 -9.67 -24.32 3.31
CA THR A 141 -10.31 -25.64 3.23
C THR A 141 -9.48 -26.67 3.98
#